data_AF-A0A933CJA1-F1
#
_entry.id   AF-A0A933CJA1-F1
#
_cell.length_a   1.000
_cell.length_b   1.000
_cell.length_c   1.000
_cell.angle_alpha   90.00
_cell.angle_beta   90.00
_cell.angle_gamma   90.00
#
_symmetry.space_group_name_H-M   'P 1'
#
loop_
_entity.id
_entity.type
_entity.pdbx_description
1 polymer ?
#
loop_
_entity_poly.entity_id
_entity_poly.type
_entity_poly.pdbx_seq_one_letter_code
_entity_poly.pdbx_strand_id
1 'polypeptide(L)'
;MLLDVGCLLMFYRYVAIDPAGARREGKMEAASISVARSQLKASGLEPVLIKEDYLSAVFAYLPFSRTQLKNREVLEFISFLADFLGSGMDMAIALENLERVVESKKTQAAARAIRTHVMKGSSLSEAMKRTGLFSDLIHAGIYAGEQAGELVRALRNLEEGVRQAIDFTSARPSCIRRSSSRWCSS
;
A
#
# COMPACT_ATOMS: atom_id res chain seq x y z
N MET A 1 25.09 24.73 11.46
CA MET A 1 25.73 24.30 10.21
C MET A 1 26.64 23.13 10.49
N LEU A 2 26.11 21.91 10.45
CA LEU A 2 26.83 20.69 10.11
C LEU A 2 25.77 19.80 9.48
N LEU A 3 25.89 19.64 8.17
CA LEU A 3 25.03 18.78 7.37
C LEU A 3 25.28 17.35 7.83
N ASP A 4 24.29 16.74 8.46
CA ASP A 4 24.28 15.29 8.70
C ASP A 4 24.10 14.63 7.33
N VAL A 5 25.23 14.34 6.70
CA VAL A 5 25.30 13.75 5.36
C VAL A 5 24.66 12.38 5.46
N GLY A 6 23.51 12.25 4.80
CA GLY A 6 22.62 11.09 4.89
C GLY A 6 23.34 9.76 4.83
N CYS A 7 23.27 9.03 5.94
CA CYS A 7 23.53 7.61 5.94
C CYS A 7 22.35 6.96 5.19
N LEU A 8 22.57 6.59 3.93
CA LEU A 8 21.54 5.99 3.10
C LEU A 8 21.17 4.62 3.69
N LEU A 9 20.10 4.58 4.50
CA LEU A 9 19.59 3.32 5.07
C LEU A 9 19.15 2.41 3.92
N MET A 10 19.75 1.24 3.83
CA MET A 10 19.43 0.23 2.84
C MET A 10 18.68 -0.92 3.50
N PHE A 11 17.74 -1.50 2.75
CA PHE A 11 17.03 -2.69 3.17
C PHE A 11 17.74 -3.94 2.66
N TYR A 12 17.87 -4.92 3.53
CA TYR A 12 18.44 -6.23 3.25
C TYR A 12 17.43 -7.32 3.58
N ARG A 13 17.38 -8.35 2.74
CA ARG A 13 16.71 -9.60 3.08
C ARG A 13 17.75 -10.60 3.52
N TYR A 14 17.49 -11.29 4.62
CA TYR A 14 18.40 -12.27 5.15
C TYR A 14 17.75 -13.65 5.32
N VAL A 15 18.61 -14.65 5.26
CA VAL A 15 18.38 -16.00 5.76
C VAL A 15 19.51 -16.27 6.74
N ALA A 16 19.17 -16.63 7.96
CA ALA A 16 20.10 -16.94 9.03
C ALA A 16 19.68 -18.22 9.74
N ILE A 17 20.58 -18.78 10.53
CA ILE A 17 20.33 -19.95 11.36
C ILE A 17 20.43 -19.49 12.82
N ASP A 18 19.44 -19.83 13.63
CA ASP A 18 19.49 -19.60 15.07
C ASP A 18 20.36 -20.67 15.77
N PRO A 19 20.72 -20.48 17.05
CA PRO A 19 21.60 -21.43 17.75
C PRO A 19 21.01 -22.84 17.87
N ALA A 20 19.70 -23.00 17.70
CA ALA A 20 19.02 -24.30 17.70
C ALA A 20 19.06 -24.98 16.31
N GLY A 21 19.72 -24.36 15.32
CA GLY A 21 19.81 -24.87 13.95
C GLY A 21 18.59 -24.53 13.09
N ALA A 22 17.62 -23.75 13.60
CA ALA A 22 16.43 -23.42 12.84
C ALA A 22 16.69 -22.24 11.89
N ARG A 23 16.23 -22.39 10.65
CA ARG A 23 16.33 -21.36 9.62
C ARG A 23 15.36 -20.22 9.92
N ARG A 24 15.88 -19.00 10.01
CA ARG A 24 15.14 -17.74 10.19
C ARG A 24 15.34 -16.87 8.96
N GLU A 25 14.26 -16.32 8.44
CA GLU A 25 14.31 -15.37 7.32
C GLU A 25 13.57 -14.08 7.67
N GLY A 26 14.05 -12.97 7.13
CA GLY A 26 13.53 -11.66 7.50
C GLY A 26 14.07 -10.54 6.63
N LYS A 27 13.66 -9.32 6.97
CA LYS A 27 14.18 -8.09 6.38
C LYS A 27 14.75 -7.22 7.48
N MET A 28 15.76 -6.43 7.17
CA MET A 28 16.38 -5.52 8.11
C MET A 28 16.92 -4.26 7.42
N GLU A 29 17.02 -3.19 8.18
CA GLU A 29 17.62 -1.93 7.75
C GLU A 29 19.05 -1.84 8.26
N ALA A 30 19.98 -1.47 7.38
CA ALA A 30 21.36 -1.22 7.76
C ALA A 30 22.01 -0.21 6.84
N ALA A 31 23.02 0.49 7.37
CA ALA A 31 23.85 1.41 6.58
C ALA A 31 24.74 0.69 5.55
N SER A 32 25.02 -0.60 5.75
CA SER A 32 25.77 -1.44 4.81
C SER A 32 25.54 -2.93 5.11
N ILE A 33 25.93 -3.80 4.17
CA ILE A 33 25.89 -5.25 4.37
C ILE A 33 26.75 -5.71 5.56
N SER A 34 27.84 -5.01 5.84
CA SER A 34 28.71 -5.28 7.00
C SER A 34 27.98 -4.98 8.32
N VAL A 35 27.24 -3.86 8.36
CA VAL A 35 26.42 -3.49 9.52
C VAL A 35 25.25 -4.47 9.70
N ALA A 36 24.58 -4.85 8.61
CA ALA A 36 23.51 -5.87 8.64
C ALA A 36 24.02 -7.21 9.21
N ARG A 37 25.20 -7.65 8.76
CA ARG A 37 25.83 -8.88 9.24
C ARG A 37 26.16 -8.80 10.74
N SER A 38 26.72 -7.68 11.17
CA SER A 38 27.05 -7.46 12.59
C SER A 38 25.81 -7.45 13.47
N GLN A 39 24.71 -6.83 13.02
CA GLN A 39 23.44 -6.80 13.74
C GLN A 39 22.78 -8.18 13.86
N LEU A 40 22.84 -9.02 12.80
CA LEU A 40 22.33 -10.39 12.86
C LEU A 40 23.11 -11.23 13.87
N LYS A 41 24.45 -11.11 13.87
CA LYS A 41 25.30 -11.80 14.84
C LYS A 41 25.05 -11.32 16.27
N ALA A 42 24.88 -10.02 16.47
CA ALA A 42 24.53 -9.46 17.79
C ALA A 42 23.17 -9.97 18.29
N SER A 43 22.26 -10.30 17.37
CA SER A 43 20.97 -10.93 17.67
C SER A 43 21.03 -12.45 17.84
N GLY A 44 22.23 -13.04 17.85
CA GLY A 44 22.44 -14.49 17.99
C GLY A 44 22.10 -15.31 16.74
N LEU A 45 21.95 -14.68 15.58
CA LEU A 45 21.64 -15.33 14.31
C LEU A 45 22.91 -15.42 13.45
N GLU A 46 23.24 -16.61 12.96
CA GLU A 46 24.36 -16.78 12.02
C GLU A 46 23.85 -16.62 10.58
N PRO A 47 24.28 -15.58 9.85
CA PRO A 47 23.74 -15.27 8.53
C PRO A 47 24.27 -16.24 7.45
N VAL A 48 23.36 -16.93 6.78
CA VAL A 48 23.62 -17.81 5.65
C VAL A 48 23.62 -17.04 4.33
N LEU A 49 22.66 -16.13 4.17
CA LEU A 49 22.52 -15.30 2.98
C LEU A 49 22.05 -13.92 3.40
N ILE A 50 22.73 -12.89 2.92
CA ILE A 50 22.28 -11.49 3.00
C ILE A 50 22.26 -10.98 1.57
N LYS A 51 21.08 -10.60 1.09
CA LYS A 51 20.92 -9.96 -0.21
C LYS A 51 20.40 -8.56 -0.01
N GLU A 52 20.99 -7.62 -0.74
CA GLU A 52 20.48 -6.27 -0.87
C GLU A 52 19.07 -6.36 -1.47
N ASP A 53 18.08 -5.98 -0.68
CA ASP A 53 16.70 -5.89 -1.16
C ASP A 53 16.51 -4.45 -1.67
N TYR A 54 17.34 -4.08 -2.68
CA TYR A 54 17.28 -2.79 -3.36
C TYR A 54 15.85 -2.51 -3.77
N LEU A 55 15.16 -3.51 -4.31
CA LEU A 55 13.76 -3.40 -4.70
C LEU A 55 12.87 -3.02 -3.53
N SER A 56 13.02 -3.54 -2.32
CA SER A 56 12.21 -3.10 -1.18
C SER A 56 12.48 -1.67 -0.71
N ALA A 57 13.73 -1.22 -0.72
CA ALA A 57 14.09 0.19 -0.45
C ALA A 57 13.55 1.09 -1.56
N VAL A 58 13.78 0.69 -2.80
CA VAL A 58 13.33 1.35 -4.00
C VAL A 58 11.81 1.32 -4.09
N PHE A 59 11.06 0.30 -3.66
CA PHE A 59 9.59 0.31 -3.62
C PHE A 59 9.02 1.07 -2.41
N ALA A 60 9.78 1.19 -1.32
CA ALA A 60 9.42 2.03 -0.18
C ALA A 60 9.63 3.53 -0.48
N TYR A 61 10.60 3.87 -1.34
CA TYR A 61 10.97 5.25 -1.68
C TYR A 61 10.66 5.68 -3.13
N LEU A 62 10.36 4.76 -4.06
CA LEU A 62 9.81 5.09 -5.38
C LEU A 62 8.32 5.31 -5.25
N PRO A 63 7.75 6.24 -6.03
CA PRO A 63 6.33 6.21 -6.32
C PRO A 63 6.02 4.85 -6.95
N PHE A 64 5.38 3.97 -6.17
CA PHE A 64 4.75 2.75 -6.65
C PHE A 64 4.06 3.07 -7.97
N SER A 65 4.31 2.27 -9.02
CA SER A 65 3.77 2.41 -10.38
C SER A 65 2.66 3.46 -10.48
N ARG A 66 2.92 4.60 -11.15
CA ARG A 66 1.98 5.75 -11.35
C ARG A 66 0.59 5.37 -11.88
N THR A 67 0.33 4.09 -12.16
CA THR A 67 -1.02 3.60 -12.33
C THR A 67 -1.76 3.72 -11.00
N GLN A 68 -2.95 4.32 -11.01
CA GLN A 68 -3.81 4.31 -9.84
C GLN A 68 -4.25 2.88 -9.50
N LEU A 69 -4.79 2.68 -8.29
CA LEU A 69 -5.57 1.49 -7.97
C LEU A 69 -6.75 1.38 -8.93
N LYS A 70 -7.10 0.16 -9.32
CA LYS A 70 -8.34 -0.08 -10.07
C LYS A 70 -9.54 0.19 -9.15
N ASN A 71 -10.69 0.56 -9.73
CA ASN A 71 -11.90 0.84 -8.95
C ASN A 71 -12.25 -0.27 -7.96
N ARG A 72 -12.03 -1.55 -8.33
CA ARG A 72 -12.27 -2.69 -7.43
C ARG A 72 -11.32 -2.71 -6.23
N GLU A 73 -10.04 -2.39 -6.44
CA GLU A 73 -9.05 -2.31 -5.35
C GLU A 73 -9.32 -1.10 -4.45
N VAL A 74 -9.76 0.02 -5.01
CA VAL A 74 -10.21 1.20 -4.25
C VAL A 74 -11.44 0.85 -3.41
N LEU A 75 -12.42 0.17 -4.00
CA LEU A 75 -13.64 -0.26 -3.31
C LEU A 75 -13.32 -1.16 -2.11
N GLU A 76 -12.50 -2.19 -2.31
CA GLU A 76 -12.05 -3.06 -1.22
C GLU A 76 -11.35 -2.29 -0.11
N PHE A 77 -10.44 -1.36 -0.46
CA PHE A 77 -9.74 -0.53 0.51
C PHE A 77 -10.71 0.31 1.36
N ILE A 78 -11.62 1.05 0.72
CA ILE A 78 -12.53 1.95 1.44
C ILE A 78 -13.61 1.21 2.22
N SER A 79 -14.12 0.07 1.71
CA SER A 79 -15.09 -0.78 2.42
C SER A 79 -14.49 -1.32 3.72
N PHE A 80 -13.33 -1.99 3.65
CA PHE A 80 -12.71 -2.55 4.86
C PHE A 80 -12.33 -1.47 5.86
N LEU A 81 -11.80 -0.34 5.39
CA LEU A 81 -11.46 0.76 6.27
C LEU A 81 -12.71 1.34 6.96
N ALA A 82 -13.82 1.47 6.24
CA ALA A 82 -15.10 1.91 6.81
C ALA A 82 -15.65 0.92 7.85
N ASP A 83 -15.54 -0.38 7.58
CA ASP A 83 -15.97 -1.44 8.50
C ASP A 83 -15.15 -1.41 9.80
N PHE A 84 -13.81 -1.38 9.68
CA PHE A 84 -12.93 -1.36 10.85
C PHE A 84 -13.12 -0.10 11.69
N LEU A 85 -13.10 1.09 11.08
CA LEU A 85 -13.30 2.34 11.80
C LEU A 85 -14.72 2.45 12.37
N GLY A 86 -15.73 1.94 11.66
CA GLY A 86 -17.11 1.88 12.13
C GLY A 86 -17.29 0.98 13.36
N SER A 87 -16.40 0.01 13.58
CA SER A 87 -16.37 -0.81 14.80
C SER A 87 -15.67 -0.14 15.99
N GLY A 88 -15.19 1.09 15.82
CA GLY A 88 -14.44 1.82 16.85
C GLY A 88 -12.96 1.46 16.92
N MET A 89 -12.43 0.78 15.89
CA MET A 89 -11.01 0.44 15.82
C MET A 89 -10.17 1.71 15.60
N ASP A 90 -8.99 1.76 16.23
CA ASP A 90 -8.01 2.80 15.96
C ASP A 90 -7.50 2.73 14.51
N MET A 91 -7.19 3.89 13.93
CA MET A 91 -6.75 4.03 12.53
C MET A 91 -5.52 3.18 12.19
N ALA A 92 -4.51 3.14 13.06
CA ALA A 92 -3.30 2.38 12.78
C ALA A 92 -3.57 0.87 12.75
N ILE A 93 -4.41 0.39 13.67
CA ILE A 93 -4.83 -1.01 13.73
C ILE A 93 -5.74 -1.38 12.55
N ALA A 94 -6.65 -0.48 12.16
CA ALA A 94 -7.51 -0.67 10.99
C ALA A 94 -6.68 -0.84 9.70
N LEU A 95 -5.66 -0.01 9.50
CA LEU A 95 -4.77 -0.11 8.34
C LEU A 95 -3.88 -1.36 8.38
N GLU A 96 -3.45 -1.80 9.57
CA GLU A 96 -2.73 -3.07 9.73
C GLU A 96 -3.61 -4.27 9.36
N ASN A 97 -4.86 -4.28 9.81
CA ASN A 97 -5.81 -5.33 9.46
C ASN A 97 -6.17 -5.32 7.97
N LEU A 98 -6.33 -4.13 7.38
CA LEU A 98 -6.57 -3.99 5.95
C LEU A 98 -5.41 -4.59 5.14
N GLU A 99 -4.16 -4.30 5.51
CA GLU A 99 -2.97 -4.90 4.89
C GLU A 99 -3.00 -6.44 4.90
N ARG A 100 -3.56 -7.05 5.95
CA ARG A 100 -3.62 -8.51 6.11
C ARG A 100 -4.76 -9.17 5.34
N VAL A 101 -5.88 -8.48 5.16
CA VAL A 101 -7.10 -9.04 4.56
C VAL A 101 -7.13 -8.87 3.03
N VAL A 102 -6.58 -7.78 2.50
CA VAL A 102 -6.62 -7.53 1.05
C VAL A 102 -5.64 -8.44 0.29
N GLU A 103 -6.06 -8.96 -0.87
CA GLU A 103 -5.24 -9.87 -1.68
C GLU A 103 -4.23 -9.12 -2.58
N SER A 104 -4.61 -7.95 -3.08
CA SER A 104 -3.76 -7.18 -4.00
C SER A 104 -2.52 -6.67 -3.27
N LYS A 105 -1.34 -7.15 -3.69
CA LYS A 105 -0.03 -6.68 -3.19
C LYS A 105 0.14 -5.16 -3.29
N LYS A 106 -0.52 -4.55 -4.28
CA LYS A 106 -0.53 -3.09 -4.47
C LYS A 106 -1.33 -2.40 -3.37
N THR A 107 -2.52 -2.92 -3.06
CA THR A 107 -3.35 -2.43 -1.95
C THR A 107 -2.68 -2.67 -0.60
N GLN A 108 -2.03 -3.83 -0.40
CA GLN A 108 -1.24 -4.12 0.81
C GLN A 108 -0.11 -3.09 0.98
N ALA A 109 0.64 -2.79 -0.08
CA ALA A 109 1.69 -1.78 -0.05
C ALA A 109 1.14 -0.39 0.25
N ALA A 110 0.00 -0.02 -0.32
CA ALA A 110 -0.69 1.24 -0.03
C ALA A 110 -1.06 1.35 1.44
N ALA A 111 -1.71 0.32 2.00
CA ALA A 111 -2.10 0.26 3.41
C ALA A 111 -0.90 0.43 4.34
N ARG A 112 0.19 -0.31 4.07
CA ARG A 112 1.44 -0.22 4.84
C ARG A 112 2.05 1.18 4.80
N ALA A 113 2.15 1.77 3.62
CA ALA A 113 2.72 3.10 3.44
C ALA A 113 1.89 4.16 4.18
N ILE A 114 0.56 4.12 4.02
CA ILE A 114 -0.36 5.03 4.70
C ILE A 114 -0.22 4.88 6.22
N ARG A 115 -0.27 3.64 6.74
CA ARG A 115 -0.11 3.36 8.17
C ARG A 115 1.18 3.96 8.74
N THR A 116 2.28 3.80 8.01
CA THR A 116 3.59 4.34 8.40
C THR A 116 3.56 5.86 8.54
N HIS A 117 2.87 6.57 7.66
CA HIS A 117 2.73 8.03 7.75
C HIS A 117 1.75 8.48 8.84
N VAL A 118 0.63 7.78 8.99
CA VAL A 118 -0.35 8.07 10.05
C VAL A 118 0.28 7.90 11.44
N MET A 119 1.06 6.83 11.65
CA MET A 119 1.81 6.62 12.90
C MET A 119 2.85 7.71 13.17
N LYS A 120 3.28 8.47 12.15
CA LYS A 120 4.17 9.62 12.27
C LYS A 120 3.41 10.94 12.47
N GLY A 121 2.09 10.91 12.55
CA GLY A 121 1.24 12.08 12.81
C GLY A 121 0.64 12.75 11.58
N SER A 122 0.82 12.20 10.37
CA SER A 122 0.09 12.69 9.19
C SER A 122 -1.40 12.33 9.28
N SER A 123 -2.25 13.17 8.68
CA SER A 123 -3.66 12.79 8.44
C SER A 123 -3.75 11.62 7.44
N LEU A 124 -4.90 10.93 7.42
CA LEU A 124 -5.15 9.86 6.46
C LEU A 124 -5.10 10.41 5.02
N SER A 125 -5.76 11.54 4.76
CA SER A 125 -5.76 12.19 3.44
C SER A 125 -4.36 12.54 2.96
N GLU A 126 -3.52 13.13 3.82
CA GLU A 126 -2.14 13.47 3.47
C GLU A 126 -1.32 12.21 3.16
N ALA A 127 -1.43 11.19 4.02
CA ALA A 127 -0.77 9.90 3.84
C ALA A 127 -1.20 9.22 2.53
N MET A 128 -2.50 9.24 2.21
CA MET A 128 -3.04 8.71 0.96
C MET A 128 -2.53 9.50 -0.25
N LYS A 129 -2.48 10.83 -0.19
CA LYS A 129 -1.99 11.67 -1.29
C LYS A 129 -0.54 11.34 -1.65
N ARG A 130 0.30 11.13 -0.63
CA ARG A 130 1.72 10.80 -0.79
C ARG A 130 1.95 9.49 -1.55
N THR A 131 1.01 8.54 -1.48
CA THR A 131 1.12 7.29 -2.24
C THR A 131 0.97 7.50 -3.75
N GLY A 132 0.21 8.52 -4.19
CA GLY A 132 -0.14 8.71 -5.59
C GLY A 132 -1.02 7.60 -6.20
N LEU A 133 -1.57 6.70 -5.37
CA LEU A 133 -2.30 5.51 -5.83
C LEU A 133 -3.81 5.72 -5.94
N PHE A 134 -4.34 6.78 -5.32
CA PHE A 134 -5.76 7.11 -5.31
C PHE A 134 -6.04 8.27 -6.25
N SER A 135 -7.24 8.31 -6.83
CA SER A 135 -7.66 9.45 -7.63
C SER A 135 -7.93 10.68 -6.76
N ASP A 136 -7.88 11.87 -7.37
CA ASP A 136 -8.13 13.13 -6.67
C ASP A 136 -9.54 13.20 -6.07
N LEU A 137 -10.52 12.54 -6.71
CA LEU A 137 -11.88 12.42 -6.19
C LEU A 137 -11.93 11.68 -4.86
N ILE A 138 -11.27 10.53 -4.78
CA ILE A 138 -11.19 9.73 -3.54
C ILE A 138 -10.49 10.54 -2.45
N HIS A 139 -9.35 11.16 -2.78
CA HIS A 139 -8.61 11.99 -1.85
C HIS A 139 -9.48 13.15 -1.31
N ALA A 140 -10.18 13.87 -2.19
CA ALA A 140 -11.02 15.00 -1.79
C ALA A 140 -12.15 14.57 -0.85
N GLY A 141 -12.79 13.42 -1.09
CA GLY A 141 -13.83 12.90 -0.21
C GLY A 141 -13.31 12.51 1.17
N ILE A 142 -12.14 11.84 1.23
CA ILE A 142 -11.50 11.49 2.52
C ILE A 142 -11.10 12.73 3.28
N TYR A 143 -10.46 13.69 2.61
CA TYR A 143 -10.08 14.97 3.20
C TYR A 143 -11.29 15.69 3.80
N ALA A 144 -12.38 15.82 3.05
CA ALA A 144 -13.61 16.45 3.52
C ALA A 144 -14.19 15.71 4.75
N GLY A 145 -14.19 14.38 4.73
CA GLY A 145 -14.63 13.56 5.86
C GLY A 145 -13.80 13.75 7.11
N GLU A 146 -12.47 13.80 6.98
CA GLU A 146 -11.55 14.08 8.09
C GLU A 146 -11.78 15.47 8.68
N GLN A 147 -11.88 16.50 7.83
CA GLN A 147 -12.11 17.88 8.29
C GLN A 147 -13.46 18.04 9.00
N ALA A 148 -14.48 17.29 8.57
CA ALA A 148 -15.80 17.29 9.20
C ALA A 148 -15.90 16.40 10.44
N GLY A 149 -14.88 15.58 10.74
CA GLY A 149 -14.96 14.56 11.79
C GLY A 149 -15.92 13.40 11.46
N GLU A 150 -16.36 13.27 10.20
CA GLU A 150 -17.31 12.26 9.73
C GLU A 150 -16.65 11.26 8.78
N LEU A 151 -15.40 10.86 9.06
CA LEU A 151 -14.60 10.03 8.15
C LEU A 151 -15.29 8.71 7.75
N VAL A 152 -15.91 8.01 8.70
CA VAL A 152 -16.62 6.75 8.42
C VAL A 152 -17.76 6.98 7.43
N ARG A 153 -18.53 8.06 7.60
CA ARG A 153 -19.61 8.42 6.68
C ARG A 153 -19.08 8.77 5.29
N ALA A 154 -17.98 9.51 5.22
CA ALA A 154 -17.34 9.86 3.94
C ALA A 154 -16.86 8.61 3.20
N LEU A 155 -16.24 7.65 3.90
CA LEU A 155 -15.83 6.37 3.33
C LEU A 155 -17.02 5.60 2.73
N ARG A 156 -18.17 5.54 3.43
CA ARG A 156 -19.39 4.88 2.92
C ARG A 156 -19.98 5.57 1.69
N ASN A 157 -19.95 6.89 1.65
CA ASN A 157 -20.41 7.63 0.47
C ASN A 157 -19.50 7.38 -0.74
N LEU A 158 -18.18 7.34 -0.52
CA LEU A 158 -17.21 7.00 -1.55
C LEU A 158 -17.36 5.54 -2.02
N GLU A 159 -17.62 4.62 -1.08
CA GLU A 159 -17.89 3.22 -1.36
C GLU A 159 -19.03 3.06 -2.35
N GLU A 160 -20.14 3.75 -2.09
CA GLU A 160 -21.31 3.73 -2.97
C GLU A 160 -21.01 4.32 -4.35
N GLY A 161 -20.33 5.48 -4.40
CA GLY A 161 -19.95 6.11 -5.67
C GLY A 161 -19.01 5.23 -6.52
N VAL A 162 -18.04 4.56 -5.90
CA VAL A 162 -17.12 3.65 -6.61
C VAL A 162 -17.86 2.40 -7.09
N ARG A 163 -18.78 1.85 -6.30
CA ARG A 163 -19.61 0.70 -6.69
C ARG A 163 -20.44 1.02 -7.93
N GLN A 164 -21.12 2.16 -7.94
CA GLN A 164 -21.88 2.63 -9.11
C GLN A 164 -21.01 2.78 -10.36
N ALA A 165 -19.78 3.29 -10.21
CA ALA A 165 -18.85 3.41 -11.33
C ALA A 165 -18.39 2.05 -11.89
N ILE A 166 -18.27 1.02 -11.04
CA ILE A 166 -17.97 -0.36 -11.46
C ILE A 166 -19.15 -0.95 -12.24
N ASP A 167 -20.37 -0.80 -11.71
CA ASP A 167 -21.59 -1.35 -12.32
C ASP A 167 -21.89 -0.71 -13.68
N PHE A 168 -21.68 0.60 -13.81
CA PHE A 168 -21.81 1.27 -15.10
C PHE A 168 -20.80 0.76 -16.13
N THR A 169 -19.60 0.39 -15.68
CA THR A 169 -18.55 -0.16 -16.55
C THR A 169 -18.87 -1.60 -16.96
N SER A 170 -19.42 -2.41 -16.06
CA SER A 170 -19.79 -3.80 -16.34
C SER A 170 -21.06 -3.91 -17.20
N ALA A 171 -21.95 -2.92 -17.14
CA ALA A 171 -23.19 -2.86 -17.91
C ALA A 171 -23.02 -2.44 -19.39
N ARG A 172 -21.80 -2.15 -19.87
CA ARG A 172 -21.59 -1.85 -21.31
C ARG A 172 -21.89 -3.11 -22.13
N PRO A 173 -22.95 -3.12 -22.96
CA PRO A 173 -23.21 -4.27 -23.81
C PRO A 173 -22.07 -4.40 -24.83
N SER A 174 -21.59 -5.64 -25.02
CA SER A 174 -20.46 -6.01 -25.89
C SER A 174 -20.69 -5.74 -27.39
N CYS A 175 -21.75 -5.01 -27.74
CA CYS A 175 -22.26 -4.83 -29.10
C CYS A 175 -21.39 -3.93 -29.99
N ILE A 176 -20.44 -3.16 -29.45
CA ILE A 176 -19.54 -2.30 -30.24
C ILE A 176 -18.28 -3.09 -30.67
N ARG A 177 -18.47 -4.31 -31.16
CA ARG A 177 -17.39 -5.09 -31.78
C ARG A 177 -17.88 -6.03 -32.88
N ARG A 178 -18.73 -5.54 -33.80
CA ARG A 178 -18.94 -6.14 -35.14
C ARG A 178 -19.72 -5.19 -36.06
N SER A 179 -19.02 -4.31 -36.76
CA SER A 179 -19.50 -3.78 -38.05
C SER A 179 -18.32 -3.29 -38.90
N SER A 180 -17.45 -4.21 -39.33
CA SER A 180 -16.47 -3.91 -40.38
C SER A 180 -16.20 -5.15 -41.23
N SER A 181 -17.26 -5.74 -41.80
CA SER A 181 -17.14 -6.69 -42.93
C SER A 181 -18.52 -7.17 -43.40
N ARG A 182 -19.43 -6.26 -43.82
CA ARG A 182 -20.58 -6.69 -44.64
C ARG A 182 -21.29 -5.54 -45.37
N TRP A 183 -20.53 -4.62 -45.96
CA TRP A 183 -21.05 -3.66 -46.94
C TRP A 183 -19.99 -3.45 -48.01
N CYS A 184 -19.93 -4.36 -48.98
CA CYS A 184 -19.37 -4.14 -50.31
C CYS A 184 -19.81 -5.31 -51.21
N SER A 185 -20.51 -4.96 -52.30
CA SER A 185 -20.72 -5.71 -53.56
C SER A 185 -21.51 -7.04 -53.48
N SER A 186 -22.42 -7.36 -54.39
CA SER A 186 -23.11 -6.71 -55.51
C SER A 186 -24.33 -7.58 -55.83
#